data_AF-J7H4W6-F1
#
_entry.id   AF-J7H4W6-F1
#
_cell.length_a   1.000
_cell.length_b   1.000
_cell.length_c   1.000
_cell.angle_alpha   90.00
_cell.angle_beta   90.00
_cell.angle_gamma   90.00
#
_symmetry.space_group_name_H-M   'P 1'
#
loop_
_entity.id
_entity.type
_entity.pdbx_description
1 polymer ?
#
loop_
_entity_poly.entity_id
_entity_poly.type
_entity_poly.pdbx_seq_one_letter_code
_entity_poly.pdbx_strand_id
1 'polypeptide(L)'
;TDMIKGKQGRFRENLLGKRVDYSARSVIVVGPKLKLHQCGLPKKIALELFQPFIIRKLKELGHADTIKSAKKMLERKDEEVWDILEQVIQNHPVMLNRAPTLHRMGIQAFEPILVEGNAIHLHPLACKGFNADFDGDQMAVHLPLSIEAQVEAHTLMLATNNIFGPANGRPIMSPSQDTVMGCNYITLELPNRRGEKMVFSTLEEADLAYSQGVVDMHARIKVRLSANRRVKSEDDDQKDGALIDTTYGRILFNMMLPEGLDFYNIPLKSGDLAGVISDCYQRLGRKATITLLDDMNQLGFRESTRSGLSFATDDLVTPDTKEKHIGEAEKTVLKFKKLYERGVITDLERYNQVLDTWTHTREAITSEMMDAMKSDDRGGHGYINPVYLMAHSGARGGVEQIRQLAGMRGLM
;
A
#
# COMPACT_ATOMS: atom_id res chain seq x y z
N THR A 1 -19.01 26.32 38.54
CA THR A 1 -19.49 25.14 37.77
C THR A 1 -18.73 24.99 36.46
N ASP A 2 -18.32 26.10 35.83
CA ASP A 2 -17.63 26.10 34.53
C ASP A 2 -16.18 25.59 34.57
N MET A 3 -15.49 25.65 35.71
CA MET A 3 -14.16 25.03 35.84
C MET A 3 -14.18 23.50 35.72
N ILE A 4 -15.34 22.89 35.96
CA ILE A 4 -15.50 21.42 35.99
C ILE A 4 -16.09 20.92 34.67
N LYS A 5 -17.01 21.69 34.08
CA LYS A 5 -17.75 21.34 32.85
C LYS A 5 -17.12 21.99 31.61
N GLY A 6 -17.46 21.49 30.42
CA GLY A 6 -16.96 22.03 29.15
C GLY A 6 -15.67 21.38 28.64
N LYS A 7 -15.22 21.80 27.45
CA LYS A 7 -14.04 21.22 26.76
C LYS A 7 -12.72 21.53 27.48
N GLN A 8 -12.63 22.73 28.06
CA GLN A 8 -11.52 23.19 28.92
C GLN A 8 -11.76 22.91 30.42
N GLY A 9 -12.85 22.19 30.74
CA GLY A 9 -13.13 21.80 32.11
C GLY A 9 -12.12 20.76 32.60
N ARG A 10 -11.81 20.78 33.89
CA ARG A 10 -10.82 19.88 34.52
C ARG A 10 -11.01 18.39 34.17
N PHE A 11 -12.25 17.94 33.98
CA PHE A 11 -12.53 16.55 33.60
C PHE A 11 -11.96 16.17 32.23
N ARG A 12 -12.20 16.98 31.19
CA ARG A 12 -11.80 16.63 29.82
C ARG A 12 -10.34 16.98 29.56
N GLU A 13 -9.88 18.12 30.07
CA GLU A 13 -8.54 18.62 29.76
C GLU A 13 -7.44 18.01 30.63
N ASN A 14 -7.69 17.79 31.93
CA ASN A 14 -6.63 17.42 32.89
C ASN A 14 -6.73 15.99 33.44
N LEU A 15 -7.96 15.47 33.60
CA LEU A 15 -8.14 14.10 34.11
C LEU A 15 -8.01 13.08 32.98
N LEU A 16 -8.63 13.33 31.82
CA LEU A 16 -8.56 12.47 30.65
C LEU A 16 -7.40 12.85 29.71
N GLY A 17 -7.14 14.15 29.54
CA GLY A 17 -5.94 14.64 28.87
C GLY A 17 -4.81 14.80 29.89
N LYS A 18 -3.67 14.16 29.66
CA LYS A 18 -2.47 14.41 30.46
C LYS A 18 -1.27 14.52 29.54
N ARG A 19 -0.46 15.54 29.77
CA ARG A 19 0.89 15.58 29.20
C ARG A 19 1.73 14.55 29.94
N VAL A 20 2.51 13.79 29.19
CA VAL A 20 3.31 12.68 29.70
C VAL A 20 4.78 12.90 29.36
N ASP A 21 5.64 12.60 30.32
CA ASP A 21 7.08 12.53 30.11
C ASP A 21 7.45 11.31 29.26
N TYR A 22 8.72 11.19 28.86
CA TYR A 22 9.21 10.12 27.98
C TYR A 22 8.42 10.02 26.66
N SER A 23 8.10 11.20 26.11
CA SER A 23 7.46 11.34 24.82
C SER A 23 8.24 12.30 23.92
N ALA A 24 8.19 12.05 22.62
CA ALA A 24 8.79 12.90 21.60
C ALA A 24 7.85 13.01 20.40
N ARG A 25 8.05 14.03 19.56
CA ARG A 25 7.32 14.18 18.30
C ARG A 25 8.28 14.56 17.20
N SER A 26 8.13 13.93 16.04
CA SER A 26 8.86 14.34 14.84
C SER A 26 8.06 14.05 13.58
N VAL A 27 8.51 14.63 12.47
CA VAL A 27 8.01 14.36 11.12
C VAL A 27 8.32 12.92 10.75
N ILE A 28 7.38 12.27 10.06
CA ILE A 28 7.58 10.92 9.55
C ILE A 28 8.11 10.93 8.12
N VAL A 29 8.97 9.97 7.81
CA VAL A 29 9.48 9.71 6.47
C VAL A 29 9.37 8.22 6.16
N VAL A 30 9.42 7.88 4.88
CA VAL A 30 9.28 6.50 4.42
C VAL A 30 10.53 5.68 4.76
N GLY A 31 10.35 4.52 5.40
CA GLY A 31 11.41 3.56 5.68
C GLY A 31 11.20 2.24 4.92
N PRO A 32 11.44 2.18 3.60
CA PRO A 32 11.07 1.03 2.77
C PRO A 32 11.91 -0.23 3.04
N LYS A 33 13.07 -0.10 3.70
CA LYS A 33 13.97 -1.20 4.06
C LYS A 33 13.69 -1.78 5.45
N LEU A 34 12.82 -1.15 6.23
CA LEU A 34 12.46 -1.63 7.56
C LEU A 34 11.58 -2.88 7.43
N LYS A 35 11.59 -3.74 8.44
CA LYS A 35 10.59 -4.81 8.56
C LYS A 35 9.31 -4.28 9.17
N LEU A 36 8.19 -4.99 9.03
CA LEU A 36 6.88 -4.55 9.51
C LEU A 36 6.83 -4.19 11.01
N HIS A 37 7.60 -4.86 11.86
CA HIS A 37 7.65 -4.61 13.31
C HIS A 37 8.61 -3.48 13.72
N GLN A 38 9.38 -2.92 12.78
CA GLN A 38 10.46 -1.99 13.08
C GLN A 38 10.07 -0.55 12.73
N CYS A 39 10.61 0.41 13.48
CA CYS A 39 10.56 1.82 13.15
C CYS A 39 11.95 2.44 13.27
N GLY A 40 12.27 3.41 12.41
CA GLY A 40 13.51 4.17 12.56
C GLY A 40 13.33 5.31 13.56
N LEU A 41 14.08 5.27 14.65
CA LEU A 41 14.10 6.32 15.66
C LEU A 41 15.40 7.15 15.56
N PRO A 42 15.30 8.48 15.39
CA PRO A 42 16.46 9.35 15.35
C PRO A 42 17.33 9.22 16.60
N LYS A 43 18.65 9.10 16.40
CA LYS A 43 19.64 9.01 17.48
C LYS A 43 19.47 10.07 18.57
N LYS A 44 19.18 11.33 18.20
CA LYS A 44 18.94 12.43 19.16
C LYS A 44 17.70 12.20 20.02
N ILE A 45 16.61 11.74 19.41
CA ILE A 45 15.35 11.47 20.11
C ILE A 45 15.53 10.27 21.03
N ALA A 46 16.18 9.21 20.55
CA ALA A 46 16.47 8.03 21.33
C ALA A 46 17.32 8.35 22.57
N LEU A 47 18.38 9.16 22.41
CA LEU A 47 19.26 9.54 23.51
C LEU A 47 18.52 10.29 24.64
N GLU A 48 17.58 11.18 24.29
CA GLU A 48 16.74 11.88 25.27
C GLU A 48 15.70 10.96 25.94
N LEU A 49 14.99 10.14 25.15
CA LEU A 49 13.97 9.24 25.67
C LEU A 49 14.56 8.18 26.61
N PHE A 50 15.73 7.64 26.28
CA PHE A 50 16.36 6.56 27.02
C PHE A 50 17.38 7.03 28.07
N GLN A 51 17.50 8.35 28.31
CA GLN A 51 18.53 8.93 29.16
C GLN A 51 18.73 8.23 30.53
N PRO A 52 17.67 7.91 31.32
CA PRO A 52 17.88 7.25 32.61
C PRO A 52 18.41 5.82 32.50
N PHE A 53 18.02 5.10 31.43
CA PHE A 53 18.44 3.73 31.18
C PHE A 53 19.92 3.68 30.78
N ILE A 54 20.35 4.64 29.95
CA ILE A 54 21.75 4.80 29.56
C ILE A 54 22.62 5.10 30.79
N ILE A 55 22.20 6.05 31.63
CA ILE A 55 22.93 6.41 32.86
C ILE A 55 23.07 5.19 33.79
N ARG A 56 22.02 4.40 33.94
CA ARG A 56 22.06 3.16 34.74
C ARG A 56 23.06 2.17 34.15
N LYS A 57 23.03 1.95 32.83
CA LYS A 57 23.93 1.00 32.16
C LYS A 57 25.40 1.43 32.20
N LEU A 58 25.69 2.71 32.01
CA LEU A 58 27.04 3.28 32.16
C LEU A 58 27.63 3.01 33.54
N LYS A 59 26.81 3.09 34.58
CA LYS A 59 27.23 2.79 35.96
C LYS A 59 27.41 1.28 36.17
N GLU A 60 26.51 0.45 35.65
CA GLU A 60 26.61 -1.02 35.76
C GLU A 60 27.86 -1.57 35.07
N LEU A 61 28.27 -0.98 33.94
CA LEU A 61 29.46 -1.37 33.17
C LEU A 61 30.77 -0.75 33.69
N GLY A 62 30.70 0.19 34.65
CA GLY A 62 31.89 0.83 35.23
C GLY A 62 32.51 1.95 34.40
N HIS A 63 31.87 2.41 33.32
CA HIS A 63 32.32 3.58 32.55
C HIS A 63 32.16 4.90 33.33
N ALA A 64 31.25 4.94 34.31
CA ALA A 64 31.05 6.11 35.14
C ALA A 64 30.80 5.74 36.62
N ASP A 65 31.63 6.29 37.51
CA ASP A 65 31.51 6.06 38.96
C ASP A 65 30.29 6.74 39.58
N THR A 66 29.87 7.89 39.03
CA THR A 66 28.79 8.72 39.55
C THR A 66 27.77 9.11 38.49
N ILE A 67 26.52 9.33 38.91
CA ILE A 67 25.43 9.79 38.04
C ILE A 67 25.79 11.12 37.36
N LYS A 68 26.50 12.02 38.05
CA LYS A 68 26.96 13.29 37.48
C LYS A 68 28.00 13.08 36.36
N SER A 69 28.93 12.14 36.54
CA SER A 69 29.90 11.78 35.50
C SER A 69 29.19 11.19 34.27
N ALA A 70 28.27 10.24 34.48
CA ALA A 70 27.48 9.64 33.42
C ALA A 70 26.65 10.67 32.65
N LYS A 71 26.03 11.64 33.36
CA LYS A 71 25.28 12.73 32.73
C LYS A 71 26.19 13.62 31.86
N LYS A 72 27.40 13.93 32.34
CA LYS A 72 28.38 14.73 31.60
C LYS A 72 28.91 14.01 30.35
N MET A 73 29.12 12.70 30.43
CA MET A 73 29.48 11.83 29.30
C MET A 73 28.38 11.81 28.24
N LEU A 74 27.12 11.71 28.68
CA LEU A 74 25.95 11.76 27.80
C LEU A 74 25.77 13.13 27.12
N GLU A 75 25.99 14.24 27.84
CA GLU A 75 25.96 15.60 27.28
C GLU A 75 27.07 15.81 26.23
N ARG A 76 28.24 15.19 26.42
CA ARG A 76 29.37 15.21 25.46
C ARG A 76 29.17 14.29 24.26
N LYS A 77 28.24 13.33 24.36
CA LYS A 77 27.95 12.31 23.32
C LYS A 77 29.17 11.47 22.97
N ASP A 78 29.88 11.03 24.00
CA ASP A 78 31.05 10.16 23.88
C ASP A 78 30.68 8.85 23.15
N GLU A 79 31.64 8.23 22.45
CA GLU A 79 31.38 7.08 21.57
C GLU A 79 30.73 5.90 22.31
N GLU A 80 31.17 5.63 23.55
CA GLU A 80 30.64 4.58 24.42
C GLU A 80 29.13 4.70 24.68
N VAL A 81 28.58 5.92 24.63
CA VAL A 81 27.14 6.17 24.85
C VAL A 81 26.30 5.58 23.72
N TRP A 82 26.82 5.56 22.49
CA TRP A 82 26.09 5.04 21.33
C TRP A 82 25.99 3.52 21.38
N ASP A 83 27.07 2.83 21.76
CA ASP A 83 27.08 1.37 21.91
C ASP A 83 26.10 0.93 23.01
N ILE A 84 26.08 1.65 24.13
CA ILE A 84 25.14 1.39 25.23
C ILE A 84 23.70 1.70 24.81
N LEU A 85 23.48 2.78 24.07
CA LEU A 85 22.16 3.13 23.55
C LEU A 85 21.60 2.00 22.68
N GLU A 86 22.41 1.44 21.79
CA GLU A 86 22.01 0.33 20.93
C GLU A 86 21.63 -0.92 21.77
N GLN A 87 22.40 -1.24 22.80
CA GLN A 87 22.08 -2.34 23.73
C GLN A 87 20.79 -2.10 24.52
N VAL A 88 20.55 -0.86 24.97
CA VAL A 88 19.36 -0.49 25.77
C VAL A 88 18.08 -0.56 24.95
N ILE A 89 18.17 -0.25 23.65
CA ILE A 89 17.02 -0.22 22.74
C ILE A 89 16.59 -1.64 22.33
N GLN A 90 17.50 -2.62 22.33
CA GLN A 90 17.16 -4.00 21.98
C GLN A 90 16.05 -4.55 22.89
N ASN A 91 15.01 -5.12 22.26
CA ASN A 91 13.81 -5.65 22.93
C ASN A 91 13.02 -4.61 23.75
N HIS A 92 13.25 -3.31 23.52
CA HIS A 92 12.49 -2.25 24.17
C HIS A 92 11.56 -1.56 23.17
N PRO A 93 10.27 -1.98 23.07
CA PRO A 93 9.36 -1.42 22.09
C PRO A 93 9.05 0.06 22.39
N VAL A 94 8.70 0.81 21.35
CA VAL A 94 8.18 2.18 21.43
C VAL A 94 6.79 2.24 20.82
N MET A 95 5.92 3.08 21.35
CA MET A 95 4.58 3.28 20.81
C MET A 95 4.54 4.52 19.91
N LEU A 96 4.16 4.33 18.66
CA LEU A 96 3.88 5.41 17.73
C LEU A 96 2.39 5.74 17.74
N ASN A 97 2.06 7.03 17.73
CA ASN A 97 0.70 7.53 17.65
C ASN A 97 0.61 8.71 16.67
N ARG A 98 -0.45 8.71 15.86
CA ARG A 98 -0.82 9.86 15.01
C ARG A 98 -2.13 10.48 15.49
N ALA A 99 -2.13 11.81 15.60
CA ALA A 99 -3.34 12.57 15.85
C ALA A 99 -3.99 12.95 14.50
N PRO A 100 -5.33 12.84 14.35
CA PRO A 100 -6.31 12.34 15.32
C PRO A 100 -6.39 10.80 15.37
N THR A 101 -6.46 10.23 16.58
CA THR A 101 -6.61 8.78 16.77
C THR A 101 -8.08 8.37 16.66
N LEU A 102 -8.50 7.84 15.51
CA LEU A 102 -9.89 7.46 15.24
C LEU A 102 -10.25 6.05 15.73
N HIS A 103 -9.27 5.16 15.77
CA HIS A 103 -9.43 3.75 16.13
C HIS A 103 -8.15 3.21 16.74
N ARG A 104 -8.20 2.04 17.37
CA ARG A 104 -7.06 1.40 18.05
C ARG A 104 -5.79 1.27 17.19
N MET A 105 -5.94 1.14 15.86
CA MET A 105 -4.82 1.04 14.92
C MET A 105 -3.98 2.32 14.80
N GLY A 106 -4.49 3.44 15.31
CA GLY A 106 -3.74 4.70 15.35
C GLY A 106 -2.68 4.75 16.45
N ILE A 107 -2.56 3.70 17.28
CA ILE A 107 -1.47 3.50 18.23
C ILE A 107 -0.94 2.08 18.04
N GLN A 108 0.34 1.95 17.71
CA GLN A 108 0.99 0.64 17.56
C GLN A 108 2.39 0.66 18.16
N ALA A 109 2.85 -0.50 18.61
CA ALA A 109 4.20 -0.68 19.09
C ALA A 109 5.13 -1.15 17.95
N PHE A 110 6.36 -0.66 17.99
CA PHE A 110 7.43 -1.01 17.06
C PHE A 110 8.75 -1.19 17.82
N GLU A 111 9.64 -1.99 17.27
CA GLU A 111 11.03 -2.06 17.72
C GLU A 111 11.84 -0.92 17.09
N PRO A 112 12.54 -0.09 17.90
CA PRO A 112 13.30 1.02 17.37
C PRO A 112 14.60 0.53 16.73
N ILE A 113 14.90 1.04 15.54
CA ILE A 113 16.23 1.00 14.93
C ILE A 113 16.78 2.41 14.94
N LEU A 114 18.02 2.58 15.38
CA LEU A 114 18.69 3.86 15.35
C LEU A 114 18.91 4.32 13.91
N VAL A 115 18.38 5.49 13.57
CA VAL A 115 18.61 6.14 12.27
C VAL A 115 19.27 7.50 12.44
N GLU A 116 20.02 7.90 11.42
CA GLU A 116 20.57 9.24 11.32
C GLU A 116 19.49 10.26 10.94
N GLY A 117 19.72 11.53 11.29
CA GLY A 117 18.79 12.62 11.02
C GLY A 117 17.85 12.92 12.17
N ASN A 118 16.72 13.56 11.87
CA ASN A 118 15.74 14.01 12.87
C ASN A 118 14.32 13.44 12.64
N ALA A 119 14.09 12.69 11.56
CA ALA A 119 12.76 12.20 11.18
C ALA A 119 12.54 10.73 11.57
N ILE A 120 11.31 10.38 11.92
CA ILE A 120 10.94 9.00 12.27
C ILE A 120 10.68 8.23 10.99
N HIS A 121 11.33 7.08 10.80
CA HIS A 121 11.08 6.25 9.63
C HIS A 121 9.96 5.26 9.94
N LEU A 122 8.90 5.29 9.14
CA LEU A 122 7.76 4.38 9.28
C LEU A 122 7.73 3.39 8.12
N HIS A 123 7.35 2.14 8.43
CA HIS A 123 7.13 1.12 7.41
C HIS A 123 5.91 1.47 6.52
N PRO A 124 6.02 1.41 5.17
CA PRO A 124 4.95 1.83 4.26
C PRO A 124 3.60 1.13 4.49
N LEU A 125 3.61 -0.16 4.85
CA LEU A 125 2.37 -0.92 5.07
C LEU A 125 1.60 -0.47 6.33
N ALA A 126 2.28 0.18 7.29
CA ALA A 126 1.63 0.67 8.50
C ALA A 126 0.87 2.00 8.27
N CYS A 127 1.19 2.73 7.20
CA CYS A 127 0.61 4.05 6.90
C CYS A 127 -0.92 4.03 6.84
N LYS A 128 -1.53 3.02 6.20
CA LYS A 128 -3.00 2.84 6.17
C LYS A 128 -3.60 2.72 7.58
N GLY A 129 -2.91 2.02 8.48
CA GLY A 129 -3.34 1.84 9.87
C GLY A 129 -3.33 3.14 10.68
N PHE A 130 -2.41 4.05 10.38
CA PHE A 130 -2.35 5.39 10.97
C PHE A 130 -3.13 6.46 10.19
N ASN A 131 -3.65 6.09 9.01
CA ASN A 131 -4.18 7.01 8.00
C ASN A 131 -3.16 8.11 7.61
N ALA A 132 -1.86 7.79 7.66
CA ALA A 132 -0.76 8.74 7.53
C ALA A 132 -0.19 8.78 6.11
N ASP A 133 0.30 9.94 5.72
CA ASP A 133 1.07 10.20 4.50
C ASP A 133 2.41 10.87 4.84
N PHE A 134 3.22 11.16 3.81
CA PHE A 134 4.60 11.64 3.98
C PHE A 134 4.79 13.08 3.45
N ASP A 135 3.77 13.92 3.59
CA ASP A 135 3.76 15.31 3.12
C ASP A 135 4.07 16.36 4.22
N GLY A 136 4.38 15.90 5.44
CA GLY A 136 4.65 16.76 6.60
C GLY A 136 4.01 16.27 7.89
N ASP A 137 3.26 15.17 7.83
CA ASP A 137 2.69 14.48 8.97
C ASP A 137 3.70 14.21 10.09
N GLN A 138 3.21 14.29 11.33
CA GLN A 138 4.01 14.10 12.53
C GLN A 138 3.43 12.97 13.38
N MET A 139 4.31 12.17 13.97
CA MET A 139 3.95 11.14 14.93
C MET A 139 4.57 11.42 16.28
N ALA A 140 3.82 11.10 17.33
CA ALA A 140 4.31 11.08 18.70
C ALA A 140 4.82 9.69 19.04
N VAL A 141 5.98 9.64 19.68
CA VAL A 141 6.62 8.43 20.23
C VAL A 141 6.45 8.45 21.73
N HIS A 142 6.07 7.31 22.32
CA HIS A 142 5.98 7.14 23.76
C HIS A 142 6.76 5.89 24.18
N LEU A 143 7.47 5.99 25.30
CA LEU A 143 8.28 4.89 25.82
C LEU A 143 7.57 4.15 26.98
N PRO A 144 7.25 2.84 26.84
CA PRO A 144 6.72 2.04 27.95
C PRO A 144 7.81 1.76 28.99
N LEU A 145 7.61 2.24 30.23
CA LEU A 145 8.66 2.16 31.27
C LEU A 145 8.61 0.91 32.14
N SER A 146 7.41 0.44 32.52
CA SER A 146 7.28 -0.75 33.37
C SER A 146 7.42 -2.03 32.54
N ILE A 147 7.86 -3.10 33.19
CA ILE A 147 8.04 -4.39 32.53
C ILE A 147 6.69 -4.90 31.99
N GLU A 148 5.62 -4.71 32.74
CA GLU A 148 4.26 -5.09 32.33
C GLU A 148 3.83 -4.33 31.07
N ALA A 149 4.10 -3.02 31.01
CA ALA A 149 3.77 -2.20 29.84
C ALA A 149 4.61 -2.58 28.61
N GLN A 150 5.88 -2.94 28.79
CA GLN A 150 6.74 -3.42 27.71
C GLN A 150 6.25 -4.77 27.17
N VAL A 151 5.90 -5.71 28.06
CA VAL A 151 5.34 -7.01 27.70
C VAL A 151 3.98 -6.86 27.01
N GLU A 152 3.12 -5.97 27.50
CA GLU A 152 1.84 -5.66 26.87
C GLU A 152 2.02 -5.07 25.46
N ALA A 153 2.94 -4.10 25.31
CA ALA A 153 3.24 -3.50 24.02
C ALA A 153 3.74 -4.55 23.01
N HIS A 154 4.64 -5.43 23.43
CA HIS A 154 5.18 -6.49 22.58
C HIS A 154 4.13 -7.57 22.23
N THR A 155 3.31 -7.97 23.21
CA THR A 155 2.36 -9.08 23.06
C THR A 155 1.09 -8.68 22.34
N LEU A 156 0.58 -7.47 22.57
CA LEU A 156 -0.71 -7.01 22.05
C LEU A 156 -0.57 -5.91 21.00
N MET A 157 0.26 -4.90 21.25
CA MET A 157 0.28 -3.67 20.45
C MET A 157 1.25 -3.71 19.26
N LEU A 158 2.16 -4.68 19.20
CA LEU A 158 3.14 -4.80 18.12
C LEU A 158 2.44 -4.81 16.75
N ALA A 159 2.99 -4.08 15.79
CA ALA A 159 2.39 -3.94 14.46
C ALA A 159 2.05 -5.28 13.79
N THR A 160 2.87 -6.31 14.00
CA THR A 160 2.66 -7.67 13.48
C THR A 160 1.42 -8.38 14.01
N ASN A 161 0.87 -7.95 15.14
CA ASN A 161 -0.37 -8.52 15.69
C ASN A 161 -1.62 -7.91 15.02
N ASN A 162 -1.44 -6.75 14.40
CA ASN A 162 -2.51 -5.86 13.96
C ASN A 162 -2.62 -5.84 12.42
N ILE A 163 -2.57 -7.01 11.78
CA ILE A 163 -2.64 -7.13 10.31
C ILE A 163 -4.08 -6.86 9.80
N PHE A 164 -5.08 -7.34 10.53
CA PHE A 164 -6.48 -7.28 10.14
C PHE A 164 -7.25 -6.16 10.86
N GLY A 165 -8.20 -5.58 10.14
CA GLY A 165 -9.08 -4.56 10.67
C GLY A 165 -10.07 -5.12 11.68
N PRO A 166 -10.22 -4.48 12.86
CA PRO A 166 -11.15 -4.95 13.89
C PRO A 166 -12.62 -4.91 13.44
N ALA A 167 -12.97 -4.04 12.49
CA ALA A 167 -14.36 -3.83 12.07
C ALA A 167 -14.88 -4.86 11.06
N ASN A 168 -14.02 -5.35 10.16
CA ASN A 168 -14.45 -6.14 9.00
C ASN A 168 -13.58 -7.38 8.73
N GLY A 169 -12.52 -7.61 9.52
CA GLY A 169 -11.61 -8.75 9.34
C GLY A 169 -10.80 -8.70 8.04
N ARG A 170 -10.81 -7.59 7.29
CA ARG A 170 -10.00 -7.42 6.07
C ARG A 170 -8.57 -7.00 6.43
N PRO A 171 -7.55 -7.39 5.65
CA PRO A 171 -6.17 -6.98 5.92
C PRO A 171 -6.00 -5.46 5.69
N ILE A 172 -5.74 -4.71 6.77
CA ILE A 172 -5.45 -3.27 6.70
C ILE A 172 -4.02 -3.05 6.21
N MET A 173 -3.08 -3.89 6.68
CA MET A 173 -1.68 -3.88 6.26
C MET A 173 -1.53 -4.56 4.90
N SER A 174 -2.18 -4.00 3.88
CA SER A 174 -2.09 -4.42 2.49
C SER A 174 -1.25 -3.43 1.69
N PRO A 175 -0.48 -3.91 0.68
CA PRO A 175 0.20 -3.05 -0.28
C PRO A 175 -0.69 -1.91 -0.79
N SER A 176 -0.09 -0.77 -1.09
CA SER A 176 -0.79 0.40 -1.61
C SER A 176 -0.01 1.05 -2.74
N GLN A 177 -0.73 1.74 -3.62
CA GLN A 177 -0.14 2.60 -4.65
C GLN A 177 0.94 1.86 -5.45
N ASP A 178 2.17 2.33 -5.44
CA ASP A 178 3.26 1.88 -6.28
C ASP A 178 3.57 0.39 -6.11
N THR A 179 3.43 -0.17 -4.90
CA THR A 179 3.61 -1.60 -4.65
C THR A 179 2.55 -2.42 -5.39
N VAL A 180 1.29 -1.96 -5.37
CA VAL A 180 0.18 -2.60 -6.11
C VAL A 180 0.41 -2.47 -7.62
N MET A 181 0.86 -1.29 -8.07
CA MET A 181 1.19 -1.04 -9.47
C MET A 181 2.28 -2.00 -9.97
N GLY A 182 3.37 -2.18 -9.21
CA GLY A 182 4.45 -3.11 -9.55
C GLY A 182 3.96 -4.56 -9.63
N CYS A 183 3.20 -5.02 -8.64
CA CYS A 183 2.62 -6.38 -8.65
C CYS A 183 1.62 -6.58 -9.79
N ASN A 184 0.82 -5.57 -10.13
CA ASN A 184 -0.11 -5.66 -11.25
C ASN A 184 0.64 -5.70 -12.57
N TYR A 185 1.63 -4.81 -12.75
CA TYR A 185 2.45 -4.73 -13.96
C TYR A 185 3.07 -6.09 -14.30
N ILE A 186 3.77 -6.73 -13.35
CA ILE A 186 4.41 -8.03 -13.62
C ILE A 186 3.40 -9.14 -13.95
N THR A 187 2.17 -9.06 -13.44
CA THR A 187 1.17 -10.13 -13.64
C THR A 187 0.33 -9.96 -14.91
N LEU A 188 0.55 -8.88 -15.67
CA LEU A 188 -0.07 -8.68 -16.98
C LEU A 188 0.46 -9.65 -18.04
N GLU A 189 -0.43 -9.96 -18.97
CA GLU A 189 -0.16 -10.74 -20.17
C GLU A 189 -0.24 -9.80 -21.37
N LEU A 190 0.76 -9.87 -22.26
CA LEU A 190 0.77 -9.14 -23.52
C LEU A 190 0.96 -10.12 -24.69
N PRO A 191 0.23 -9.96 -25.79
CA PRO A 191 0.41 -10.79 -26.98
C PRO A 191 1.73 -10.44 -27.70
N ASN A 192 2.24 -11.37 -28.52
CA ASN A 192 3.38 -11.16 -29.42
C ASN A 192 4.69 -10.77 -28.73
N ARG A 193 4.95 -11.36 -27.56
CA ARG A 193 6.19 -11.13 -26.80
C ARG A 193 7.23 -12.22 -27.09
N ARG A 194 8.49 -11.88 -26.82
CA ARG A 194 9.61 -12.81 -27.03
C ARG A 194 9.47 -14.01 -26.09
N GLY A 195 9.57 -15.22 -26.64
CA GLY A 195 9.42 -16.46 -25.87
C GLY A 195 7.98 -16.95 -25.72
N GLU A 196 7.03 -16.40 -26.49
CA GLU A 196 5.65 -16.89 -26.50
C GLU A 196 5.58 -18.38 -26.87
N LYS A 197 4.72 -19.13 -26.17
CA LYS A 197 4.47 -20.58 -26.31
C LYS A 197 5.66 -21.48 -26.00
N MET A 198 6.74 -20.97 -25.44
CA MET A 198 7.81 -21.81 -24.89
C MET A 198 7.29 -22.65 -23.73
N VAL A 199 7.83 -23.85 -23.59
CA VAL A 199 7.41 -24.83 -22.57
C VAL A 199 8.57 -25.06 -21.63
N PHE A 200 8.34 -24.88 -20.33
CA PHE A 200 9.32 -25.11 -19.28
C PHE A 200 8.88 -26.25 -18.35
N SER A 201 9.86 -27.01 -17.88
CA SER A 201 9.66 -28.15 -17.00
C SER A 201 9.55 -27.75 -15.53
N THR A 202 10.22 -26.67 -15.12
CA THR A 202 10.22 -26.13 -13.74
C THR A 202 10.12 -24.60 -13.72
N LEU A 203 9.76 -24.03 -12.55
CA LEU A 203 9.74 -22.58 -12.35
C LEU A 203 11.16 -21.98 -12.43
N GLU A 204 12.16 -22.71 -11.97
CA GLU A 204 13.58 -22.31 -12.00
C GLU A 204 14.13 -22.25 -13.43
N GLU A 205 13.69 -23.14 -14.31
CA GLU A 205 14.06 -23.10 -15.73
C GLU A 205 13.52 -21.85 -16.42
N ALA A 206 12.29 -21.44 -16.07
CA ALA A 206 11.71 -20.19 -16.56
C ALA A 206 12.47 -18.96 -16.03
N ASP A 207 12.94 -18.99 -14.78
CA ASP A 207 13.78 -17.94 -14.19
C ASP A 207 15.14 -17.81 -14.88
N LEU A 208 15.79 -18.95 -15.16
CA LEU A 208 17.02 -18.97 -15.92
C LEU A 208 16.82 -18.40 -17.33
N ALA A 209 15.74 -18.79 -18.02
CA ALA A 209 15.43 -18.31 -19.36
C ALA A 209 15.18 -16.78 -19.40
N TYR A 210 14.51 -16.23 -18.39
CA TYR A 210 14.35 -14.79 -18.24
C TYR A 210 15.68 -14.08 -17.95
N SER A 211 16.51 -14.64 -17.07
CA SER A 211 17.83 -14.06 -16.74
C SER A 211 18.78 -14.00 -17.95
N GLN A 212 18.65 -14.95 -18.88
CA GLN A 212 19.38 -14.99 -20.15
C GLN A 212 18.75 -14.10 -21.24
N GLY A 213 17.62 -13.45 -20.95
CA GLY A 213 16.88 -12.61 -21.88
C GLY A 213 16.20 -13.38 -23.02
N VAL A 214 15.98 -14.69 -22.86
CA VAL A 214 15.31 -15.55 -23.86
C VAL A 214 13.81 -15.30 -23.88
N VAL A 215 13.22 -15.04 -22.70
CA VAL A 215 11.79 -14.82 -22.48
C VAL A 215 11.55 -13.41 -21.95
N ASP A 216 10.49 -12.77 -22.41
CA ASP A 216 10.03 -11.48 -21.90
C ASP A 216 9.04 -11.63 -20.72
N MET A 217 8.96 -10.64 -19.84
CA MET A 217 8.20 -10.72 -18.59
C MET A 217 6.72 -11.03 -18.79
N HIS A 218 6.11 -10.40 -19.80
CA HIS A 218 4.69 -10.52 -20.12
C HIS A 218 4.38 -11.60 -21.15
N ALA A 219 5.39 -12.39 -21.56
CA ALA A 219 5.21 -13.44 -22.56
C ALA A 219 4.40 -14.61 -22.00
N ARG A 220 3.46 -15.09 -22.80
CA ARG A 220 2.65 -16.27 -22.49
C ARG A 220 3.48 -17.53 -22.69
N ILE A 221 3.75 -18.24 -21.60
CA ILE A 221 4.57 -19.46 -21.55
C ILE A 221 3.80 -20.60 -20.91
N LYS A 222 4.23 -21.84 -21.17
CA LYS A 222 3.64 -23.02 -20.54
C LYS A 222 4.60 -23.57 -19.52
N VAL A 223 4.15 -23.76 -18.28
CA VAL A 223 4.99 -24.32 -17.22
C VAL A 223 4.27 -25.47 -16.55
N ARG A 224 5.03 -26.53 -16.25
CA ARG A 224 4.54 -27.64 -15.44
C ARG A 224 4.65 -27.29 -13.96
N LEU A 225 3.53 -27.35 -13.24
CA LEU A 225 3.53 -27.17 -11.79
C LEU A 225 3.92 -28.45 -11.06
N SER A 226 4.44 -28.30 -9.84
CA SER A 226 4.66 -29.42 -8.95
C SER A 226 3.32 -30.04 -8.51
N ALA A 227 3.31 -31.36 -8.27
CA ALA A 227 2.08 -32.12 -8.00
C ALA A 227 1.32 -31.71 -6.72
N ASN A 228 1.90 -30.83 -5.89
CA ASN A 228 1.33 -30.41 -4.62
C ASN A 228 0.75 -28.98 -4.63
N ARG A 229 0.72 -28.30 -5.79
CA ARG A 229 0.28 -26.91 -5.89
C ARG A 229 -0.98 -26.77 -6.75
N ARG A 230 -2.07 -26.33 -6.12
CA ARG A 230 -3.33 -26.00 -6.82
C ARG A 230 -3.21 -24.68 -7.55
N VAL A 231 -3.95 -24.52 -8.64
CA VAL A 231 -4.01 -23.28 -9.42
C VAL A 231 -5.27 -22.54 -9.06
N LYS A 232 -5.14 -21.28 -8.65
CA LYS A 232 -6.26 -20.36 -8.50
C LYS A 232 -6.32 -19.50 -9.77
N SER A 233 -7.23 -19.90 -10.67
CA SER A 233 -7.58 -19.19 -11.91
C SER A 233 -9.04 -18.72 -11.82
N GLU A 234 -9.49 -17.86 -12.73
CA GLU A 234 -10.91 -17.47 -12.81
C GLU A 234 -11.82 -18.67 -13.12
N ASP A 235 -11.28 -19.71 -13.77
CA ASP A 235 -11.90 -21.02 -13.96
C ASP A 235 -11.29 -22.05 -12.98
N ASP A 236 -12.07 -22.49 -11.99
CA ASP A 236 -11.67 -23.28 -10.80
C ASP A 236 -11.37 -24.77 -11.08
N ASP A 237 -11.02 -25.14 -12.33
CA ASP A 237 -11.15 -26.52 -12.83
C ASP A 237 -9.82 -27.19 -13.27
N GLN A 238 -8.65 -26.66 -12.89
CA GLN A 238 -7.36 -27.25 -13.28
C GLN A 238 -6.79 -28.22 -12.23
N LYS A 239 -6.52 -29.46 -12.68
CA LYS A 239 -5.93 -30.55 -11.89
C LYS A 239 -4.48 -30.25 -11.47
N ASP A 240 -4.11 -30.78 -10.30
CA ASP A 240 -2.76 -30.73 -9.74
C ASP A 240 -1.70 -31.26 -10.73
N GLY A 241 -0.57 -30.56 -10.85
CA GLY A 241 0.56 -30.98 -11.69
C GLY A 241 0.36 -30.88 -13.20
N ALA A 242 -0.70 -30.20 -13.65
CA ALA A 242 -0.97 -29.97 -15.06
C ALA A 242 0.01 -28.94 -15.68
N LEU A 243 0.13 -29.02 -17.01
CA LEU A 243 0.78 -27.99 -17.81
C LEU A 243 -0.14 -26.77 -17.86
N ILE A 244 0.29 -25.64 -17.31
CA ILE A 244 -0.51 -24.42 -17.25
C ILE A 244 0.00 -23.35 -18.20
N ASP A 245 -0.91 -22.60 -18.80
CA ASP A 245 -0.60 -21.38 -19.54
C ASP A 245 -0.48 -20.23 -18.54
N THR A 246 0.69 -19.60 -18.44
CA THR A 246 0.96 -18.49 -17.51
C THR A 246 1.94 -17.48 -18.12
N THR A 247 2.35 -16.47 -17.36
CA THR A 247 3.39 -15.52 -17.75
C THR A 247 4.59 -15.62 -16.81
N TYR A 248 5.78 -15.22 -17.27
CA TYR A 248 6.96 -15.21 -16.42
C TYR A 248 6.77 -14.32 -15.19
N GLY A 249 6.16 -13.13 -15.34
CA GLY A 249 5.94 -12.26 -14.18
C GLY A 249 4.95 -12.83 -13.15
N ARG A 250 3.97 -13.66 -13.57
CA ARG A 250 3.15 -14.44 -12.61
C ARG A 250 3.99 -15.52 -11.91
N ILE A 251 4.91 -16.18 -12.60
CA ILE A 251 5.85 -17.13 -11.97
C ILE A 251 6.72 -16.42 -10.94
N LEU A 252 7.28 -15.27 -11.29
CA LEU A 252 8.10 -14.45 -10.40
C LEU A 252 7.35 -14.11 -9.10
N PHE A 253 6.09 -13.70 -9.21
CA PHE A 253 5.23 -13.46 -8.05
C PHE A 253 5.01 -14.75 -7.24
N ASN A 254 4.73 -15.88 -7.89
CA ASN A 254 4.46 -17.15 -7.23
C ASN A 254 5.69 -17.82 -6.61
N MET A 255 6.90 -17.48 -7.05
CA MET A 255 8.17 -17.91 -6.43
C MET A 255 8.41 -17.22 -5.09
N MET A 256 7.87 -16.01 -4.90
CA MET A 256 7.93 -15.27 -3.63
C MET A 256 6.98 -15.85 -2.58
N LEU A 257 5.92 -16.56 -3.00
CA LEU A 257 4.94 -17.11 -2.07
C LEU A 257 5.53 -18.25 -1.23
N PRO A 258 5.20 -18.33 0.08
CA PRO A 258 5.59 -19.45 0.92
C PRO A 258 5.01 -20.78 0.45
N GLU A 259 5.71 -21.87 0.78
CA GLU A 259 5.26 -23.24 0.50
C GLU A 259 3.88 -23.50 1.12
N GLY A 260 2.97 -24.12 0.36
CA GLY A 260 1.59 -24.43 0.80
C GLY A 260 0.53 -23.45 0.31
N LEU A 261 0.90 -22.36 -0.37
CA LEU A 261 -0.03 -21.50 -1.11
C LEU A 261 -0.29 -21.96 -2.53
N ASP A 262 -1.47 -21.62 -3.03
CA ASP A 262 -1.86 -21.87 -4.42
C ASP A 262 -1.00 -21.05 -5.40
N PHE A 263 -1.05 -21.45 -6.67
CA PHE A 263 -0.49 -20.70 -7.76
C PHE A 263 -1.53 -19.71 -8.29
N TYR A 264 -1.28 -18.41 -8.14
CA TYR A 264 -2.19 -17.36 -8.60
C TYR A 264 -1.89 -17.03 -10.06
N ASN A 265 -2.84 -17.35 -10.95
CA ASN A 265 -2.68 -17.13 -12.39
C ASN A 265 -3.60 -16.01 -12.93
N ILE A 266 -3.79 -14.95 -12.15
CA ILE A 266 -4.65 -13.82 -12.48
C ILE A 266 -3.85 -12.51 -12.45
N PRO A 267 -4.26 -11.47 -13.19
CA PRO A 267 -3.68 -10.14 -13.04
C PRO A 267 -4.04 -9.58 -11.67
N LEU A 268 -3.05 -9.42 -10.80
CA LEU A 268 -3.27 -9.12 -9.38
C LEU A 268 -3.64 -7.64 -9.19
N LYS A 269 -4.90 -7.36 -8.85
CA LYS A 269 -5.35 -6.03 -8.44
C LYS A 269 -5.18 -5.85 -6.93
N SER A 270 -5.41 -4.64 -6.42
CA SER A 270 -5.35 -4.36 -4.97
C SER A 270 -6.27 -5.29 -4.16
N GLY A 271 -7.44 -5.67 -4.69
CA GLY A 271 -8.37 -6.59 -4.04
C GLY A 271 -7.83 -8.03 -3.98
N ASP A 272 -7.21 -8.47 -5.07
CA ASP A 272 -6.65 -9.82 -5.18
C ASP A 272 -5.44 -10.01 -4.27
N LEU A 273 -4.58 -8.99 -4.16
CA LEU A 273 -3.46 -8.98 -3.21
C LEU A 273 -3.94 -9.09 -1.75
N ALA A 274 -5.05 -8.43 -1.41
CA ALA A 274 -5.68 -8.60 -0.10
C ALA A 274 -6.24 -10.03 0.10
N GLY A 275 -6.73 -10.66 -0.98
CA GLY A 275 -7.13 -12.06 -1.02
C GLY A 275 -5.95 -13.01 -0.73
N VAL A 276 -4.81 -12.82 -1.42
CA VAL A 276 -3.58 -13.60 -1.21
C VAL A 276 -3.11 -13.53 0.25
N ILE A 277 -3.12 -12.33 0.86
CA ILE A 277 -2.77 -12.15 2.27
C ILE A 277 -3.72 -12.94 3.18
N SER A 278 -5.02 -12.90 2.89
CA SER A 278 -6.05 -13.59 3.68
C SER A 278 -5.91 -15.11 3.57
N ASP A 279 -5.68 -15.63 2.36
CA ASP A 279 -5.44 -17.05 2.09
C ASP A 279 -4.18 -17.55 2.85
N CYS A 280 -3.10 -16.76 2.81
CA CYS A 280 -1.87 -17.06 3.53
C CYS A 280 -2.09 -17.14 5.04
N TYR A 281 -2.84 -16.20 5.60
CA TYR A 281 -3.10 -16.19 7.03
C TYR A 281 -3.95 -17.38 7.47
N GLN A 282 -4.95 -17.77 6.67
CA GLN A 282 -5.81 -18.92 6.98
C GLN A 282 -5.08 -20.26 6.91
N ARG A 283 -4.14 -20.42 5.95
CA ARG A 283 -3.44 -21.70 5.73
C ARG A 283 -2.15 -21.86 6.52
N LEU A 284 -1.33 -20.81 6.57
CA LEU A 284 0.04 -20.84 7.09
C LEU A 284 0.21 -20.05 8.40
N GLY A 285 -0.83 -19.30 8.79
CA GLY A 285 -0.82 -18.50 10.01
C GLY A 285 0.04 -17.25 9.93
N ARG A 286 0.20 -16.59 11.09
CA ARG A 286 0.72 -15.21 11.18
C ARG A 286 2.16 -15.04 10.69
N LYS A 287 3.06 -15.96 11.07
CA LYS A 287 4.51 -15.80 10.79
C LYS A 287 4.78 -15.75 9.29
N ALA A 288 4.18 -16.65 8.53
CA ALA A 288 4.30 -16.69 7.08
C ALA A 288 3.69 -15.43 6.44
N THR A 289 2.55 -14.95 6.95
CA THR A 289 1.92 -13.71 6.44
C THR A 289 2.80 -12.47 6.62
N ILE A 290 3.52 -12.35 7.74
CA ILE A 290 4.42 -11.20 7.96
C ILE A 290 5.56 -11.22 6.94
N THR A 291 6.21 -12.37 6.75
CA THR A 291 7.27 -12.52 5.74
C THR A 291 6.73 -12.22 4.34
N LEU A 292 5.56 -12.78 4.00
CA LEU A 292 4.88 -12.52 2.73
C LEU A 292 4.63 -11.02 2.50
N LEU A 293 4.19 -10.28 3.52
CA LEU A 293 3.91 -8.85 3.41
C LEU A 293 5.19 -8.05 3.12
N ASP A 294 6.28 -8.33 3.85
CA ASP A 294 7.56 -7.66 3.64
C ASP A 294 8.13 -7.98 2.25
N ASP A 295 8.12 -9.25 1.84
CA ASP A 295 8.61 -9.71 0.53
C ASP A 295 7.79 -9.14 -0.62
N MET A 296 6.46 -9.12 -0.49
CA MET A 296 5.56 -8.56 -1.50
C MET A 296 5.75 -7.04 -1.62
N ASN A 297 6.03 -6.35 -0.51
CA ASN A 297 6.32 -4.93 -0.54
C ASN A 297 7.64 -4.64 -1.27
N GLN A 298 8.69 -5.42 -0.98
CA GLN A 298 9.98 -5.29 -1.65
C GLN A 298 9.89 -5.63 -3.15
N LEU A 299 9.18 -6.71 -3.51
CA LEU A 299 8.95 -7.09 -4.89
C LEU A 299 8.21 -5.98 -5.64
N GLY A 300 7.11 -5.48 -5.08
CA GLY A 300 6.33 -4.41 -5.69
C GLY A 300 7.15 -3.14 -5.92
N PHE A 301 7.96 -2.69 -4.95
CA PHE A 301 8.84 -1.53 -5.15
C PHE A 301 9.92 -1.77 -6.21
N ARG A 302 10.55 -2.95 -6.20
CA ARG A 302 11.59 -3.30 -7.16
C ARG A 302 11.04 -3.32 -8.58
N GLU A 303 9.93 -4.01 -8.80
CA GLU A 303 9.36 -4.15 -10.13
C GLU A 303 8.67 -2.86 -10.61
N SER A 304 8.07 -2.08 -9.71
CA SER A 304 7.61 -0.72 -10.02
C SER A 304 8.76 0.16 -10.54
N THR A 305 9.91 0.13 -9.87
CA THR A 305 11.10 0.88 -10.34
C THR A 305 11.61 0.37 -11.68
N ARG A 306 11.69 -0.96 -11.87
CA ARG A 306 12.17 -1.57 -13.12
C ARG A 306 11.24 -1.36 -14.31
N SER A 307 9.94 -1.23 -14.06
CA SER A 307 8.94 -0.96 -15.10
C SER A 307 9.16 0.39 -15.79
N GLY A 308 9.78 1.35 -15.10
CA GLY A 308 10.03 2.69 -15.65
C GLY A 308 8.75 3.43 -16.05
N LEU A 309 7.60 3.05 -15.50
CA LEU A 309 6.32 3.68 -15.81
C LEU A 309 6.36 5.16 -15.46
N SER A 310 6.00 5.98 -16.44
CA SER A 310 5.87 7.42 -16.30
C SER A 310 4.46 7.83 -16.73
N PHE A 311 4.10 9.07 -16.51
CA PHE A 311 2.82 9.63 -16.93
C PHE A 311 3.08 10.87 -17.77
N ALA A 312 2.55 10.88 -18.98
CA ALA A 312 2.56 11.99 -19.90
C ALA A 312 1.15 12.39 -20.32
N THR A 313 1.02 13.60 -20.88
CA THR A 313 -0.26 14.08 -21.45
C THR A 313 -0.77 13.18 -22.57
N ASP A 314 0.14 12.58 -23.34
CA ASP A 314 -0.19 11.72 -24.48
C ASP A 314 -0.71 10.34 -24.05
N ASP A 315 -0.60 9.98 -22.76
CA ASP A 315 -1.22 8.77 -22.21
C ASP A 315 -2.72 8.95 -21.99
N LEU A 316 -3.21 10.20 -21.97
CA LEU A 316 -4.62 10.52 -21.87
C LEU A 316 -5.29 10.44 -23.24
N VAL A 317 -5.63 9.23 -23.66
CA VAL A 317 -6.29 8.98 -24.94
C VAL A 317 -7.75 9.43 -24.87
N THR A 318 -8.10 10.44 -25.66
CA THR A 318 -9.49 10.86 -25.88
C THR A 318 -10.10 10.03 -27.01
N PRO A 319 -11.27 9.41 -26.85
CA PRO A 319 -11.87 8.59 -27.90
C PRO A 319 -12.37 9.45 -29.08
N ASP A 320 -12.06 9.05 -30.32
CA ASP A 320 -12.47 9.77 -31.55
C ASP A 320 -14.00 9.85 -31.72
N THR A 321 -14.72 8.90 -31.14
CA THR A 321 -16.18 8.81 -31.10
C THR A 321 -16.83 9.88 -30.21
N LYS A 322 -16.06 10.56 -29.36
CA LYS A 322 -16.55 11.58 -28.41
C LYS A 322 -17.41 12.66 -29.08
N GLU A 323 -16.95 13.22 -30.20
CA GLU A 323 -17.70 14.26 -30.91
C GLU A 323 -19.02 13.73 -31.50
N LYS A 324 -19.04 12.46 -31.93
CA LYS A 324 -20.25 11.82 -32.46
C LYS A 324 -21.29 11.65 -31.35
N HIS A 325 -20.88 11.15 -30.19
CA HIS A 325 -21.75 10.98 -29.02
C HIS A 325 -22.34 12.31 -28.53
N ILE A 326 -21.52 13.36 -28.47
CA ILE A 326 -22.00 14.70 -28.12
C ILE A 326 -23.02 15.20 -29.15
N GLY A 327 -22.73 15.05 -30.44
CA GLY A 327 -23.65 15.46 -31.51
C GLY A 327 -24.99 14.69 -31.50
N GLU A 328 -24.98 13.40 -31.15
CA GLU A 328 -26.19 12.59 -30.99
C GLU A 328 -27.01 13.01 -29.76
N ALA A 329 -26.33 13.30 -28.64
CA ALA A 329 -26.95 13.81 -27.42
C ALA A 329 -27.63 15.17 -27.69
N GLU A 330 -26.93 16.11 -28.33
CA GLU A 330 -27.48 17.42 -28.70
C GLU A 330 -28.71 17.32 -29.60
N LYS A 331 -28.68 16.43 -30.61
CA LYS A 331 -29.84 16.16 -31.47
C LYS A 331 -31.03 15.64 -30.67
N THR A 332 -30.78 14.78 -29.70
CA THR A 332 -31.81 14.17 -28.85
C THR A 332 -32.42 15.21 -27.90
N VAL A 333 -31.59 16.04 -27.27
CA VAL A 333 -32.03 17.18 -26.46
C VAL A 333 -32.86 18.17 -27.28
N LEU A 334 -32.48 18.43 -28.53
CA LEU A 334 -33.22 19.32 -29.42
C LEU A 334 -34.58 18.74 -29.84
N LYS A 335 -34.70 17.40 -29.97
CA LYS A 335 -36.00 16.73 -30.15
C LYS A 335 -36.90 16.93 -28.93
N PHE A 336 -36.38 16.74 -27.71
CA PHE A 336 -37.16 16.96 -26.49
C PHE A 336 -37.61 18.41 -26.34
N LYS A 337 -36.73 19.38 -26.68
CA LYS A 337 -37.11 20.79 -26.72
C LYS A 337 -38.28 21.05 -27.69
N LYS A 338 -38.24 20.48 -28.90
CA LYS A 338 -39.34 20.59 -29.88
C LYS A 338 -40.64 19.94 -29.39
N LEU A 339 -40.56 18.81 -28.68
CA LEU A 339 -41.75 18.15 -28.11
C LEU A 339 -42.38 18.98 -26.99
N TYR A 340 -41.54 19.62 -26.18
CA TYR A 340 -41.98 20.57 -25.15
C TYR A 340 -42.64 21.81 -25.75
N GLU A 341 -42.05 22.41 -26.79
CA GLU A 341 -42.62 23.56 -27.51
C GLU A 341 -43.98 23.22 -28.16
N ARG A 342 -44.19 21.96 -28.54
CA ARG A 342 -45.47 21.45 -29.07
C ARG A 342 -46.47 21.04 -27.98
N GLY A 343 -46.11 21.15 -26.70
CA GLY A 343 -46.96 20.78 -25.56
C GLY A 343 -47.17 19.28 -25.38
N VAL A 344 -46.33 18.42 -25.97
CA VAL A 344 -46.44 16.95 -25.88
C VAL A 344 -45.88 16.42 -24.56
N ILE A 345 -44.88 17.11 -23.98
CA ILE A 345 -44.24 16.73 -22.71
C ILE A 345 -44.25 17.90 -21.73
N THR A 346 -44.23 17.58 -20.44
CA THR A 346 -44.10 18.57 -19.36
C THR A 346 -42.65 19.04 -19.19
N ASP A 347 -42.45 20.15 -18.49
CA ASP A 347 -41.09 20.67 -18.22
C ASP A 347 -40.28 19.72 -17.33
N LEU A 348 -40.94 19.07 -16.38
CA LEU A 348 -40.30 18.08 -15.50
C LEU A 348 -39.82 16.85 -16.29
N GLU A 349 -40.66 16.34 -17.19
CA GLU A 349 -40.27 15.23 -18.08
C GLU A 349 -39.14 15.65 -19.02
N ARG A 350 -39.17 16.87 -19.58
CA ARG A 350 -38.07 17.41 -20.39
C ARG A 350 -36.78 17.44 -19.58
N TYR A 351 -36.80 17.97 -18.35
CA TYR A 351 -35.62 18.07 -17.51
C TYR A 351 -35.01 16.69 -17.21
N ASN A 352 -35.83 15.72 -16.80
CA ASN A 352 -35.37 14.35 -16.51
C ASN A 352 -34.80 13.68 -17.77
N GLN A 353 -35.48 13.78 -18.92
CA GLN A 353 -35.00 13.19 -20.18
C GLN A 353 -33.68 13.80 -20.65
N VAL A 354 -33.49 15.11 -20.47
CA VAL A 354 -32.21 15.78 -20.78
C VAL A 354 -31.10 15.30 -19.84
N LEU A 355 -31.40 15.18 -18.54
CA LEU A 355 -30.47 14.68 -17.53
C LEU A 355 -30.05 13.24 -17.85
N ASP A 356 -31.00 12.37 -18.17
CA ASP A 356 -30.77 10.97 -18.54
C ASP A 356 -29.94 10.87 -19.82
N THR A 357 -30.24 11.66 -20.85
CA THR A 357 -29.49 11.68 -22.11
C THR A 357 -28.02 12.04 -21.87
N TRP A 358 -27.74 13.08 -21.09
CA TRP A 358 -26.37 13.47 -20.78
C TRP A 358 -25.67 12.48 -19.85
N THR A 359 -26.39 11.84 -18.95
CA THR A 359 -25.84 10.80 -18.06
C THR A 359 -25.43 9.56 -18.87
N HIS A 360 -26.26 9.12 -19.80
CA HIS A 360 -25.95 7.98 -20.66
C HIS A 360 -24.79 8.28 -21.63
N THR A 361 -24.80 9.45 -22.25
CA THR A 361 -23.71 9.92 -23.13
C THR A 361 -22.38 9.97 -22.39
N ARG A 362 -22.38 10.46 -21.14
CA ARG A 362 -21.21 10.47 -20.26
C ARG A 362 -20.68 9.06 -20.02
N GLU A 363 -21.55 8.09 -19.73
CA GLU A 363 -21.14 6.71 -19.47
C GLU A 363 -20.58 6.04 -20.72
N ALA A 364 -21.20 6.23 -21.88
CA ALA A 364 -20.72 5.71 -23.16
C ALA A 364 -19.31 6.22 -23.52
N ILE A 365 -19.07 7.54 -23.36
CA ILE A 365 -17.75 8.12 -23.58
C ILE A 365 -16.72 7.56 -22.58
N THR A 366 -17.14 7.26 -21.35
CA THR A 366 -16.26 6.70 -20.31
C THR A 366 -15.83 5.28 -20.64
N SER A 367 -16.75 4.42 -21.08
CA SER A 367 -16.42 3.05 -21.47
C SER A 367 -15.49 3.04 -22.68
N GLU A 368 -15.79 3.83 -23.71
CA GLU A 368 -14.97 3.89 -24.93
C GLU A 368 -13.57 4.45 -24.65
N MET A 369 -13.45 5.45 -23.79
CA MET A 369 -12.17 5.97 -23.34
C MET A 369 -11.33 4.88 -22.65
N MET A 370 -11.94 4.09 -21.76
CA MET A 370 -11.24 3.01 -21.07
C MET A 370 -10.81 1.90 -22.04
N ASP A 371 -11.65 1.57 -23.01
CA ASP A 371 -11.32 0.57 -24.04
C ASP A 371 -10.22 1.07 -24.99
N ALA A 372 -10.24 2.35 -25.36
CA ALA A 372 -9.18 2.98 -26.16
C ALA A 372 -7.84 2.97 -25.40
N MET A 373 -7.83 3.31 -24.10
CA MET A 373 -6.61 3.25 -23.29
C MET A 373 -6.13 1.81 -23.04
N LYS A 374 -7.04 0.84 -22.96
CA LYS A 374 -6.70 -0.59 -22.80
C LYS A 374 -6.05 -1.18 -24.04
N SER A 375 -6.48 -0.73 -25.22
CA SER A 375 -5.98 -1.19 -26.53
C SER A 375 -4.88 -0.32 -27.11
N ASP A 376 -4.41 0.69 -26.35
CA ASP A 376 -3.34 1.59 -26.76
C ASP A 376 -1.99 0.86 -26.81
N ASP A 377 -1.64 0.37 -27.99
CA ASP A 377 -0.42 -0.38 -28.24
C ASP A 377 0.66 0.41 -28.99
N ARG A 378 0.47 1.73 -29.19
CA ARG A 378 1.40 2.65 -29.89
C ARG A 378 2.20 2.01 -31.05
N GLY A 379 1.53 1.26 -31.92
CA GLY A 379 2.16 0.60 -33.09
C GLY A 379 2.49 -0.89 -32.93
N GLY A 380 1.98 -1.61 -31.92
CA GLY A 380 2.10 -3.07 -31.82
C GLY A 380 3.27 -3.56 -30.97
N HIS A 381 3.86 -2.70 -30.14
CA HIS A 381 5.07 -2.99 -29.37
C HIS A 381 4.80 -3.41 -27.91
N GLY A 382 3.55 -3.73 -27.58
CA GLY A 382 3.02 -4.03 -26.26
C GLY A 382 3.08 -2.86 -25.28
N TYR A 383 2.74 -1.64 -25.70
CA TYR A 383 2.67 -0.51 -24.79
C TYR A 383 1.59 -0.76 -23.71
N ILE A 384 1.94 -0.55 -22.45
CA ILE A 384 0.98 -0.59 -21.35
C ILE A 384 0.70 0.85 -20.97
N ASN A 385 -0.54 1.30 -21.20
CA ASN A 385 -0.92 2.64 -20.81
C ASN A 385 -0.84 2.78 -19.27
N PRO A 386 0.00 3.68 -18.74
CA PRO A 386 0.25 3.83 -17.31
C PRO A 386 -1.00 4.35 -16.57
N VAL A 387 -1.79 5.22 -17.20
CA VAL A 387 -3.04 5.76 -16.64
C VAL A 387 -4.06 4.65 -16.47
N TYR A 388 -4.20 3.81 -17.50
CA TYR A 388 -5.07 2.64 -17.44
C TYR A 388 -4.61 1.67 -16.34
N LEU A 389 -3.32 1.35 -16.29
CA LEU A 389 -2.75 0.47 -15.29
C LEU A 389 -3.03 0.96 -13.86
N MET A 390 -2.79 2.25 -13.59
CA MET A 390 -2.97 2.83 -12.25
C MET A 390 -4.42 2.71 -11.76
N ALA A 391 -5.40 2.99 -12.62
CA ALA A 391 -6.81 2.88 -12.25
C ALA A 391 -7.33 1.45 -12.23
N HIS A 392 -6.96 0.63 -13.22
CA HIS A 392 -7.42 -0.76 -13.30
C HIS A 392 -6.85 -1.64 -12.17
N SER A 393 -5.59 -1.40 -11.79
CA SER A 393 -4.95 -2.10 -10.65
C SER A 393 -5.53 -1.69 -9.29
N GLY A 394 -6.21 -0.54 -9.22
CA GLY A 394 -6.64 0.07 -7.96
C GLY A 394 -5.49 0.64 -7.14
N ALA A 395 -4.32 0.85 -7.76
CA ALA A 395 -3.15 1.45 -7.12
C ALA A 395 -3.42 2.92 -6.75
N ARG A 396 -3.85 3.72 -7.74
CA ARG A 396 -4.15 5.15 -7.57
C ARG A 396 -5.03 5.63 -8.72
N GLY A 397 -5.99 6.48 -8.41
CA GLY A 397 -6.88 7.07 -9.41
C GLY A 397 -8.14 6.25 -9.63
N GLY A 398 -9.30 6.91 -9.59
CA GLY A 398 -10.58 6.33 -9.98
C GLY A 398 -10.88 6.55 -11.46
N VAL A 399 -11.70 5.68 -12.05
CA VAL A 399 -12.22 5.83 -13.42
C VAL A 399 -12.89 7.20 -13.61
N GLU A 400 -13.56 7.70 -12.57
CA GLU A 400 -14.19 9.02 -12.53
C GLU A 400 -13.18 10.18 -12.72
N GLN A 401 -11.98 10.06 -12.15
CA GLN A 401 -10.94 11.09 -12.25
C GLN A 401 -10.30 11.08 -13.65
N ILE A 402 -10.04 9.89 -14.21
CA ILE A 402 -9.55 9.75 -15.58
C ILE A 402 -10.59 10.31 -16.56
N ARG A 403 -11.88 10.04 -16.33
CA ARG A 403 -12.97 10.60 -17.14
C ARG A 403 -12.95 12.13 -17.14
N GLN A 404 -12.67 12.77 -16.02
CA GLN A 404 -12.60 14.24 -15.97
C GLN A 404 -11.41 14.80 -16.77
N LEU A 405 -10.34 14.02 -16.96
CA LEU A 405 -9.15 14.42 -17.70
C LEU A 405 -9.29 14.19 -19.22
N ALA A 406 -9.71 13.00 -19.64
CA ALA A 406 -9.74 12.60 -21.05
C ALA A 406 -11.15 12.44 -21.64
N GLY A 407 -12.18 12.31 -20.80
CA GLY A 407 -13.57 12.14 -21.22
C GLY A 407 -14.34 13.46 -21.24
N MET A 408 -15.40 13.53 -20.44
CA MET A 408 -16.20 14.73 -20.22
C MET A 408 -16.50 14.91 -18.73
N ARG A 409 -16.58 16.16 -18.27
CA ARG A 409 -16.95 16.45 -16.88
C ARG A 409 -18.36 15.96 -16.54
N GLY A 410 -19.31 16.12 -17.48
CA GLY A 410 -20.69 15.74 -17.29
C GLY A 410 -21.53 16.84 -16.63
N LEU A 411 -22.56 16.42 -15.91
CA LEU A 411 -23.48 17.29 -15.18
C LEU A 411 -22.79 17.81 -13.91
N MET A 412 -23.06 19.07 -13.53
CA MET A 412 -22.58 19.70 -12.30
C MET A 412 -23.72 20.06 -11.37
#